data_AF-A0A929SBV3-F1
#
_entry.id   AF-A0A929SBV3-F1
#
_cell.length_a   1.000
_cell.length_b   1.000
_cell.length_c   1.000
_cell.angle_alpha   90.00
_cell.angle_beta   90.00
_cell.angle_gamma   90.00
#
_symmetry.space_group_name_H-M   'P 1'
#
loop_
_entity.id
_entity.type
_entity.pdbx_description
1 polymer ?
#
loop_
_entity_poly.entity_id
_entity_poly.type
_entity_poly.pdbx_seq_one_letter_code
_entity_poly.pdbx_strand_id
1 'polypeptide(L)'
;MMVYIPDSLIDEIEELKELGKFDEAIQKVNKILTRDPHNEDAILQIADIQFRKGAIDKADKAVDFLNAQKKNNDPLGLYIKGLLEMEKNNWKTARSYLAKAMEMTNANNHEILRCYGLCEYWYGNREKGMRYLKDAFNMDELDAEVIYNLIQVSILEQDYKYAQQMIGYFNKHQKKLKFVDKQLPFYENKITLFEKFIKATQTFQIRK
;
A
#
# COMPACT_ATOMS: atom_id res chain seq x y z
N MET A 1 20.17 23.19 -9.59
CA MET A 1 20.63 22.36 -8.45
C MET A 1 19.39 21.70 -7.90
N MET A 2 19.35 20.37 -7.88
CA MET A 2 18.26 19.60 -7.27
C MET A 2 18.25 19.92 -5.77
N VAL A 3 17.11 20.38 -5.24
CA VAL A 3 17.03 20.74 -3.82
C VAL A 3 16.92 19.44 -3.00
N TYR A 4 18.02 19.06 -2.34
CA TYR A 4 18.02 17.94 -1.41
C TYR A 4 17.12 18.24 -0.21
N ILE A 5 16.28 17.27 0.17
CA ILE A 5 15.47 17.32 1.39
C ILE A 5 16.31 16.72 2.52
N PRO A 6 16.68 17.47 3.56
CA PRO A 6 17.43 16.92 4.69
C PRO A 6 16.66 15.78 5.36
N ASP A 7 17.36 14.71 5.75
CA ASP A 7 16.74 13.56 6.43
C ASP A 7 15.92 13.98 7.66
N SER A 8 16.43 14.93 8.45
CA SER A 8 15.70 15.51 9.60
C SER A 8 14.35 16.15 9.25
N LEU A 9 14.20 16.69 8.03
CA LEU A 9 12.96 17.27 7.56
C LEU A 9 12.00 16.18 7.07
N ILE A 10 12.54 15.11 6.47
CA ILE A 10 11.75 13.92 6.12
C ILE A 10 11.19 13.29 7.40
N ASP A 11 12.02 13.07 8.41
CA ASP A 11 11.61 12.52 9.71
C ASP A 11 10.49 13.36 10.36
N GLU A 12 10.62 14.69 10.32
CA GLU A 12 9.58 15.60 10.82
C GLU A 12 8.27 15.47 10.02
N ILE A 13 8.34 15.35 8.69
CA ILE A 13 7.16 15.14 7.84
C ILE A 13 6.50 13.80 8.16
N GLU A 14 7.27 12.73 8.32
CA GLU A 14 6.77 11.41 8.69
C GLU A 14 6.08 11.44 10.07
N GLU A 15 6.69 12.07 11.07
CA GLU A 15 6.09 12.23 12.41
C GLU A 15 4.76 13.00 12.33
N LEU A 16 4.70 14.10 11.58
CA LEU A 16 3.47 14.87 11.39
C LEU A 16 2.37 14.05 10.71
N LYS A 17 2.72 13.18 9.73
CA LYS A 17 1.76 12.26 9.10
C LYS A 17 1.20 11.26 10.09
N GLU A 18 2.05 10.66 10.92
CA GLU A 18 1.64 9.69 11.95
C GLU A 18 0.74 10.33 13.02
N LEU A 19 0.99 11.59 13.37
CA LEU A 19 0.15 12.37 14.29
C LEU A 19 -1.15 12.88 13.64
N GLY A 20 -1.38 12.63 12.34
CA GLY A 20 -2.53 13.15 11.59
C GLY A 20 -2.49 14.65 11.36
N LYS A 21 -1.36 15.31 11.59
CA LYS A 21 -1.13 16.75 11.41
C LYS A 21 -0.81 17.08 9.95
N PHE A 22 -1.69 16.66 9.05
CA PHE A 22 -1.46 16.71 7.60
C PHE A 22 -1.24 18.14 7.08
N ASP A 23 -1.91 19.15 7.65
CA ASP A 23 -1.75 20.53 7.20
C ASP A 23 -0.37 21.11 7.59
N GLU A 24 0.16 20.74 8.76
CA GLU A 24 1.53 21.10 9.17
C GLU A 24 2.56 20.40 8.27
N ALA A 25 2.36 19.11 7.95
CA ALA A 25 3.21 18.37 7.03
C ALA A 25 3.25 19.01 5.63
N ILE A 26 2.08 19.38 5.09
CA ILE A 26 1.97 20.08 3.79
C ILE A 26 2.72 21.41 3.82
N GLN A 27 2.65 22.18 4.93
CA GLN A 27 3.41 23.43 5.04
C GLN A 27 4.91 23.20 4.98
N LYS A 28 5.44 22.12 5.56
CA LYS A 28 6.86 21.76 5.49
C LYS A 28 7.26 21.45 4.05
N VAL A 29 6.48 20.62 3.36
CA VAL A 29 6.75 20.25 1.96
C VAL A 29 6.63 21.44 1.01
N ASN A 30 5.64 22.32 1.22
CA ASN A 30 5.46 23.52 0.39
C ASN A 30 6.64 24.49 0.45
N LYS A 31 7.41 24.53 1.55
CA LYS A 31 8.65 25.33 1.61
C LYS A 31 9.71 24.81 0.64
N ILE A 32 9.73 23.50 0.39
CA ILE A 32 10.62 22.85 -0.59
C ILE A 32 10.13 23.20 -1.99
N LEU A 33 8.84 22.99 -2.25
CA LEU A 33 8.22 23.27 -3.55
C LEU A 33 8.27 24.75 -3.96
N THR A 34 8.30 25.67 -2.99
CA THR A 34 8.50 27.11 -3.27
C THR A 34 9.87 27.39 -3.87
N ARG A 35 10.89 26.61 -3.48
CA ARG A 35 12.27 26.75 -3.97
C ARG A 35 12.52 25.92 -5.23
N ASP A 36 11.89 24.75 -5.31
CA ASP A 36 11.99 23.82 -6.42
C ASP A 36 10.61 23.19 -6.70
N PRO A 37 9.79 23.82 -7.56
CA PRO A 37 8.45 23.33 -7.87
C PRO A 37 8.40 21.97 -8.57
N HIS A 38 9.54 21.50 -9.10
CA HIS A 38 9.66 20.23 -9.80
C HIS A 38 10.39 19.18 -8.96
N ASN A 39 10.56 19.43 -7.66
CA ASN A 39 11.20 18.49 -6.76
C ASN A 39 10.35 17.22 -6.59
N GLU A 40 10.83 16.12 -7.15
CA GLU A 40 10.09 14.85 -7.24
C GLU A 40 9.71 14.30 -5.86
N ASP A 41 10.68 14.26 -4.94
CA ASP A 41 10.47 13.76 -3.58
C ASP A 41 9.43 14.59 -2.83
N ALA A 42 9.47 15.92 -2.96
CA ALA A 42 8.48 16.79 -2.35
C ALA A 42 7.07 16.61 -2.96
N ILE A 43 6.96 16.41 -4.28
CA ILE A 43 5.67 16.13 -4.93
C ILE A 43 5.11 14.80 -4.45
N LEU A 44 5.96 13.77 -4.32
CA LEU A 44 5.58 12.47 -3.75
C LEU A 44 5.10 12.59 -2.31
N GLN A 45 5.79 13.38 -1.48
CA GLN A 45 5.36 13.66 -0.11
C GLN A 45 3.99 14.37 -0.08
N ILE A 46 3.72 15.35 -0.97
CA ILE A 46 2.37 15.93 -1.09
C ILE A 46 1.34 14.86 -1.46
N ALA A 47 1.64 13.99 -2.43
CA ALA A 47 0.71 12.94 -2.86
C ALA A 47 0.34 12.01 -1.70
N ASP A 48 1.33 11.52 -0.95
CA ASP A 48 1.13 10.65 0.23
C ASP A 48 0.36 11.36 1.34
N ILE A 49 0.73 12.60 1.69
CA ILE A 49 0.00 13.36 2.73
C ILE A 49 -1.47 13.57 2.33
N GLN A 50 -1.75 13.95 1.08
CA GLN A 50 -3.12 14.14 0.61
C GLN A 50 -3.90 12.82 0.58
N PHE A 51 -3.24 11.71 0.21
CA PHE A 51 -3.82 10.38 0.26
C PHE A 51 -4.22 10.00 1.68
N ARG A 52 -3.31 10.11 2.65
CA ARG A 52 -3.56 9.81 4.07
C ARG A 52 -4.62 10.72 4.69
N LYS A 53 -4.72 11.97 4.23
CA LYS A 53 -5.79 12.91 4.59
C LYS A 53 -7.17 12.53 4.00
N GLY A 54 -7.22 11.58 3.07
CA GLY A 54 -8.44 11.20 2.33
C GLY A 54 -8.80 12.16 1.18
N ALA A 55 -7.92 13.10 0.85
CA ALA A 55 -8.09 14.03 -0.26
C ALA A 55 -7.60 13.42 -1.58
N ILE A 56 -8.23 12.33 -2.00
CA ILE A 56 -7.79 11.50 -3.14
C ILE A 56 -7.62 12.32 -4.42
N ASP A 57 -8.53 13.25 -4.73
CA ASP A 57 -8.42 14.12 -5.92
C ASP A 57 -7.19 15.03 -5.90
N LYS A 58 -6.72 15.44 -4.71
CA LYS A 58 -5.52 16.26 -4.58
C LYS A 58 -4.26 15.43 -4.71
N ALA A 59 -4.26 14.21 -4.15
CA ALA A 59 -3.18 13.25 -4.36
C ALA A 59 -3.03 12.93 -5.85
N ASP A 60 -4.14 12.71 -6.55
CA ASP A 60 -4.18 12.42 -7.98
C ASP A 60 -3.57 13.54 -8.83
N LYS A 61 -3.90 14.80 -8.53
CA LYS A 61 -3.30 15.96 -9.21
C LYS A 61 -1.79 16.08 -9.01
N ALA A 62 -1.30 15.77 -7.80
CA ALA A 62 0.13 15.80 -7.52
C ALA A 62 0.87 14.73 -8.34
N VAL A 63 0.30 13.53 -8.43
CA VAL A 63 0.87 12.41 -9.19
C VAL A 63 0.79 12.67 -10.70
N ASP A 64 -0.29 13.26 -11.20
CA ASP A 64 -0.39 13.66 -12.61
C ASP A 64 0.69 14.68 -12.99
N PHE A 65 0.94 15.65 -12.10
CA PHE A 65 2.01 16.62 -12.28
C PHE A 65 3.40 15.95 -12.31
N LEU A 66 3.67 15.01 -11.41
CA LEU A 66 4.92 14.23 -11.40
C LEU A 66 5.08 13.40 -12.69
N ASN A 67 4.03 12.69 -13.08
CA ASN A 67 4.05 11.82 -14.26
C ASN A 67 4.26 12.61 -15.56
N ALA A 68 3.69 13.81 -15.67
CA ALA A 68 3.91 14.69 -16.80
C ALA A 68 5.40 15.06 -16.94
N GLN A 69 6.11 15.33 -15.84
CA GLN A 69 7.55 15.60 -15.86
C GLN A 69 8.36 14.40 -16.35
N LYS A 70 7.94 13.19 -15.97
CA LYS A 70 8.54 11.91 -16.38
C LYS A 70 8.05 11.40 -17.74
N LYS A 71 7.26 12.19 -18.48
CA LYS A 71 6.63 11.78 -19.76
C LYS A 71 5.86 10.45 -19.67
N ASN A 72 5.25 10.18 -18.51
CA ASN A 72 4.54 8.94 -18.21
C ASN A 72 5.37 7.65 -18.37
N ASN A 73 6.68 7.73 -18.12
CA ASN A 73 7.62 6.61 -18.27
C ASN A 73 8.35 6.28 -16.95
N ASP A 74 7.60 6.27 -15.84
CA ASP A 74 8.12 5.91 -14.52
C ASP A 74 7.19 4.87 -13.87
N PRO A 75 7.68 3.67 -13.52
CA PRO A 75 6.86 2.65 -12.87
C PRO A 75 6.29 3.11 -11.52
N LEU A 76 6.99 3.96 -10.76
CA LEU A 76 6.50 4.46 -9.48
C LEU A 76 5.25 5.33 -9.67
N GLY A 77 5.30 6.24 -10.63
CA GLY A 77 4.17 7.09 -11.00
C GLY A 77 2.93 6.32 -11.46
N LEU A 78 3.14 5.26 -12.25
CA LEU A 78 2.08 4.34 -12.67
C LEU A 78 1.52 3.53 -11.49
N TYR A 79 2.39 3.04 -10.61
CA TYR A 79 2.00 2.34 -9.40
C TYR A 79 1.08 3.19 -8.51
N ILE A 80 1.47 4.44 -8.24
CA ILE A 80 0.67 5.35 -7.41
C ILE A 80 -0.67 5.68 -8.08
N LYS A 81 -0.72 5.92 -9.40
CA LYS A 81 -2.01 6.07 -10.11
C LYS A 81 -2.88 4.83 -9.96
N GLY A 82 -2.28 3.65 -10.03
CA GLY A 82 -2.93 2.38 -9.74
C GLY A 82 -3.61 2.35 -8.37
N LEU A 83 -2.87 2.70 -7.32
CA LEU A 83 -3.38 2.79 -5.94
C LEU A 83 -4.54 3.78 -5.81
N LEU A 84 -4.41 4.98 -6.37
CA LEU A 84 -5.44 6.00 -6.30
C LEU A 84 -6.74 5.57 -6.99
N GLU A 85 -6.62 4.87 -8.12
CA GLU A 85 -7.78 4.31 -8.80
C GLU A 85 -8.39 3.11 -8.03
N MET A 86 -7.60 2.34 -7.28
CA MET A 86 -8.13 1.33 -6.36
C MET A 86 -8.97 1.96 -5.24
N GLU A 87 -8.50 3.04 -4.63
CA GLU A 87 -9.28 3.77 -3.60
C GLU A 87 -10.59 4.34 -4.15
N LYS A 88 -10.60 4.75 -5.42
CA LYS A 88 -11.83 5.17 -6.12
C LYS A 88 -12.73 3.99 -6.52
N ASN A 89 -12.33 2.75 -6.26
CA ASN A 89 -12.97 1.51 -6.75
C ASN A 89 -13.02 1.39 -8.28
N ASN A 90 -12.16 2.12 -8.99
CA ASN A 90 -12.03 2.08 -10.44
C ASN A 90 -11.13 0.93 -10.89
N TRP A 91 -11.52 -0.31 -10.53
CA TRP A 91 -10.70 -1.51 -10.68
C TRP A 91 -10.14 -1.72 -12.10
N LYS A 92 -10.92 -1.39 -13.13
CA LYS A 92 -10.48 -1.50 -14.53
C LYS A 92 -9.31 -0.57 -14.84
N THR A 93 -9.39 0.68 -14.38
CA THR A 93 -8.38 1.71 -14.60
C THR A 93 -7.15 1.41 -13.76
N ALA A 94 -7.34 1.09 -12.48
CA ALA A 94 -6.27 0.66 -11.57
C ALA A 94 -5.45 -0.49 -12.15
N ARG A 95 -6.13 -1.52 -12.66
CA ARG A 95 -5.50 -2.69 -13.29
C ARG A 95 -4.63 -2.30 -14.48
N SER A 96 -5.07 -1.35 -15.30
CA SER A 96 -4.29 -0.89 -16.46
C SER A 96 -2.99 -0.20 -16.04
N TYR A 97 -3.04 0.65 -15.02
CA TYR A 97 -1.85 1.32 -14.50
C TYR A 97 -0.89 0.34 -13.82
N LEU A 98 -1.41 -0.52 -12.94
CA LEU A 98 -0.61 -1.51 -12.21
C LEU A 98 0.01 -2.56 -13.13
N ALA A 99 -0.70 -3.01 -14.17
CA ALA A 99 -0.14 -3.93 -15.15
C ALA A 99 1.08 -3.33 -15.86
N LYS A 100 1.00 -2.06 -16.29
CA LYS A 100 2.14 -1.37 -16.92
C LYS A 100 3.31 -1.19 -15.94
N ALA A 101 3.03 -0.79 -14.70
CA ALA A 101 4.08 -0.66 -13.67
C ALA A 101 4.79 -2.01 -13.41
N MET A 102 4.02 -3.10 -13.34
CA MET A 102 4.55 -4.45 -13.18
C MET A 102 5.40 -4.88 -14.39
N GLU A 103 4.93 -4.63 -15.61
CA GLU A 103 5.69 -4.93 -16.84
C GLU A 103 7.01 -4.17 -16.89
N MET A 104 7.00 -2.86 -16.59
CA MET A 104 8.21 -2.02 -16.57
C MET A 104 9.23 -2.46 -15.52
N THR A 105 8.78 -3.05 -14.42
CA THR A 105 9.66 -3.58 -13.37
C THR A 105 9.99 -5.06 -13.55
N ASN A 106 9.58 -5.68 -14.67
CA ASN A 106 9.71 -7.11 -14.93
C ASN A 106 9.16 -7.98 -13.78
N ALA A 107 8.09 -7.52 -13.12
CA ALA A 107 7.50 -8.14 -11.93
C ALA A 107 8.50 -8.36 -10.78
N ASN A 108 9.59 -7.58 -10.70
CA ASN A 108 10.62 -7.70 -9.67
C ASN A 108 10.46 -6.70 -8.52
N ASN A 109 9.26 -6.17 -8.33
CA ASN A 109 8.89 -5.34 -7.18
C ASN A 109 7.67 -5.95 -6.48
N HIS A 110 7.86 -6.41 -5.24
CA HIS A 110 6.82 -7.11 -4.48
C HIS A 110 5.63 -6.21 -4.12
N GLU A 111 5.82 -4.91 -3.88
CA GLU A 111 4.75 -3.97 -3.57
C GLU A 111 3.83 -3.74 -4.78
N ILE A 112 4.42 -3.54 -5.97
CA ILE A 112 3.67 -3.42 -7.23
C ILE A 112 2.91 -4.71 -7.50
N LEU A 113 3.57 -5.86 -7.33
CA LEU A 113 2.95 -7.17 -7.55
C LEU A 113 1.81 -7.45 -6.56
N ARG A 114 1.97 -7.07 -5.29
CA ARG A 114 0.95 -7.13 -4.24
C ARG A 114 -0.27 -6.31 -4.64
N CYS A 115 -0.08 -5.05 -5.01
CA CYS A 115 -1.20 -4.17 -5.38
C CYS A 115 -1.88 -4.62 -6.67
N TYR A 116 -1.12 -5.10 -7.66
CA TYR A 116 -1.71 -5.70 -8.85
C TYR A 116 -2.51 -6.96 -8.52
N GLY A 117 -2.01 -7.81 -7.61
CA GLY A 117 -2.72 -8.97 -7.10
C GLY A 117 -4.03 -8.61 -6.41
N LEU A 118 -4.03 -7.62 -5.52
CA LEU A 118 -5.26 -7.08 -4.92
C LEU A 118 -6.22 -6.53 -5.97
N CYS A 119 -5.72 -5.75 -6.93
CA CYS A 119 -6.55 -5.18 -7.98
C CYS A 119 -7.20 -6.26 -8.86
N GLU A 120 -6.45 -7.30 -9.24
CA GLU A 120 -6.98 -8.45 -9.99
C GLU A 120 -8.04 -9.20 -9.18
N TYR A 121 -7.82 -9.37 -7.87
CA TYR A 121 -8.80 -9.98 -6.98
C TYR A 121 -10.12 -9.20 -6.96
N TRP A 122 -10.07 -7.88 -6.72
CA TRP A 122 -11.26 -7.02 -6.67
C TRP A 122 -11.93 -6.80 -8.02
N TYR A 123 -11.16 -6.85 -9.12
CA TYR A 123 -11.69 -6.83 -10.49
C TYR A 123 -12.50 -8.10 -10.83
N GLY A 124 -12.34 -9.18 -10.06
CA GLY A 124 -13.07 -10.44 -10.20
C GLY A 124 -12.20 -11.64 -10.60
N ASN A 125 -10.91 -11.42 -10.91
CA ASN A 125 -9.96 -12.49 -11.23
C ASN A 125 -9.34 -13.06 -9.95
N ARG A 126 -10.18 -13.59 -9.05
CA ARG A 126 -9.81 -13.96 -7.67
C ARG A 126 -8.61 -14.90 -7.56
N GLU A 127 -8.58 -15.98 -8.34
CA GLU A 127 -7.48 -16.94 -8.35
C GLU A 127 -6.16 -16.31 -8.80
N LYS A 128 -6.22 -15.46 -9.83
CA LYS A 128 -5.05 -14.72 -10.34
C LYS A 128 -4.53 -13.74 -9.29
N GLY A 129 -5.43 -13.01 -8.63
CA GLY A 129 -5.09 -12.09 -7.56
C GLY A 129 -4.40 -12.78 -6.39
N MET A 130 -4.95 -13.91 -5.94
CA MET A 130 -4.35 -14.73 -4.88
C MET A 130 -2.95 -15.26 -5.28
N ARG A 131 -2.77 -15.69 -6.53
CA ARG A 131 -1.45 -16.12 -7.02
C ARG A 131 -0.42 -15.00 -6.91
N TYR A 132 -0.73 -13.80 -7.41
CA TYR A 132 0.21 -12.68 -7.34
C TYR A 132 0.52 -12.23 -5.91
N LEU A 133 -0.45 -12.33 -4.98
CA LEU A 133 -0.17 -12.05 -3.56
C LEU A 133 0.81 -13.06 -2.96
N LYS A 134 0.69 -14.34 -3.33
CA LYS A 134 1.65 -15.38 -2.91
C LYS A 134 3.02 -15.17 -3.54
N ASP A 135 3.07 -14.78 -4.82
CA ASP A 135 4.32 -14.44 -5.50
C ASP A 135 5.01 -13.24 -4.83
N ALA A 136 4.25 -12.18 -4.50
CA ALA A 136 4.76 -11.03 -3.75
C ALA A 136 5.32 -11.44 -2.38
N PHE A 137 4.65 -12.34 -1.67
CA PHE A 137 5.14 -12.88 -0.39
C PHE A 137 6.44 -13.66 -0.55
N ASN A 138 6.57 -14.48 -1.59
CA ASN A 138 7.81 -15.22 -1.85
C ASN A 138 8.98 -14.29 -2.22
N MET A 139 8.71 -13.09 -2.73
CA MET A 139 9.74 -12.09 -3.04
C MET A 139 10.24 -11.36 -1.79
N ASP A 140 9.34 -11.01 -0.86
CA ASP A 140 9.70 -10.44 0.43
C ASP A 140 8.79 -10.98 1.54
N GLU A 141 9.23 -12.06 2.19
CA GLU A 141 8.46 -12.71 3.25
C GLU A 141 8.35 -11.87 4.54
N LEU A 142 9.08 -10.75 4.63
CA LEU A 142 9.08 -9.88 5.80
C LEU A 142 8.21 -8.63 5.63
N ASP A 143 7.57 -8.41 4.49
CA ASP A 143 6.62 -7.31 4.32
C ASP A 143 5.30 -7.62 5.08
N ALA A 144 5.04 -6.84 6.13
CA ALA A 144 3.84 -6.96 6.95
C ALA A 144 2.54 -6.72 6.15
N GLU A 145 2.56 -5.83 5.16
CA GLU A 145 1.38 -5.50 4.35
C GLU A 145 1.01 -6.66 3.42
N VAL A 146 1.99 -7.33 2.82
CA VAL A 146 1.76 -8.55 2.02
C VAL A 146 1.11 -9.65 2.88
N ILE A 147 1.67 -9.93 4.05
CA ILE A 147 1.15 -10.95 4.97
C ILE A 147 -0.28 -10.60 5.39
N TYR A 148 -0.51 -9.33 5.74
CA TYR A 148 -1.83 -8.82 6.10
C TYR A 148 -2.84 -8.99 4.97
N ASN A 149 -2.47 -8.66 3.72
CA ASN A 149 -3.35 -8.83 2.56
C ASN A 149 -3.66 -10.30 2.26
N LEU A 150 -2.69 -11.21 2.44
CA LEU A 150 -2.94 -12.65 2.34
C LEU A 150 -3.96 -13.12 3.38
N ILE A 151 -3.79 -12.72 4.65
CA ILE A 151 -4.76 -13.03 5.73
C ILE A 151 -6.15 -12.53 5.34
N GLN A 152 -6.26 -11.26 4.95
CA GLN A 152 -7.53 -10.63 4.59
C GLN A 152 -8.23 -11.36 3.45
N VAL A 153 -7.52 -11.62 2.35
CA VAL A 153 -8.10 -12.28 1.17
C VAL A 153 -8.46 -13.73 1.49
N SER A 154 -7.65 -14.46 2.26
CA SER A 154 -7.98 -15.83 2.69
C SER A 154 -9.24 -15.90 3.53
N ILE A 155 -9.47 -14.91 4.40
CA ILE A 155 -10.71 -14.84 5.18
C ILE A 155 -11.92 -14.59 4.26
N LEU A 156 -11.79 -13.69 3.28
CA LEU A 156 -12.86 -13.41 2.31
C LEU A 156 -13.22 -14.64 1.46
N GLU A 157 -12.21 -15.46 1.11
CA GLU A 157 -12.38 -16.72 0.39
C GLU A 157 -12.77 -17.90 1.32
N GLN A 158 -12.96 -17.65 2.62
CA GLN A 158 -13.27 -18.67 3.64
C GLN A 158 -12.18 -19.76 3.78
N ASP A 159 -10.97 -19.53 3.26
CA ASP A 159 -9.80 -20.35 3.51
C ASP A 159 -9.20 -20.00 4.89
N TYR A 160 -9.96 -20.31 5.93
CA TYR A 160 -9.59 -20.01 7.31
C TYR A 160 -8.33 -20.76 7.74
N LYS A 161 -8.04 -21.91 7.13
CA LYS A 161 -6.82 -22.67 7.40
C LYS A 161 -5.59 -21.91 6.96
N TYR A 162 -5.58 -21.40 5.72
CA TYR A 162 -4.45 -20.62 5.23
C TYR A 162 -4.38 -19.25 5.93
N ALA A 163 -5.52 -18.63 6.26
CA ALA A 163 -5.53 -17.41 7.07
C ALA A 163 -4.86 -17.62 8.44
N GLN A 164 -5.19 -18.69 9.16
CA GLN A 164 -4.56 -19.04 10.44
C GLN A 164 -3.06 -19.31 10.30
N GLN A 165 -2.64 -19.96 9.21
CA GLN A 165 -1.21 -20.16 8.92
C GLN A 165 -0.48 -18.81 8.79
N MET A 166 -1.02 -17.87 8.01
CA MET A 166 -0.40 -16.57 7.80
C MET A 166 -0.42 -15.68 9.05
N ILE A 167 -1.49 -15.76 9.86
CA ILE A 167 -1.53 -15.12 11.19
C ILE A 167 -0.41 -15.69 12.09
N GLY A 168 -0.25 -17.02 12.13
CA GLY A 168 0.84 -17.67 12.86
C GLY A 168 2.22 -17.23 12.36
N TYR A 169 2.37 -17.07 11.03
CA TYR A 169 3.60 -16.54 10.43
C TYR A 169 3.87 -15.11 10.90
N PHE A 170 2.89 -14.21 10.80
CA PHE A 170 3.00 -12.82 11.27
C PHE A 170 3.46 -12.75 12.73
N ASN A 171 2.77 -13.46 13.62
CA ASN A 171 3.06 -13.46 15.06
C ASN A 171 4.46 -14.01 15.36
N LYS A 172 4.88 -15.07 14.66
CA LYS A 172 6.21 -15.69 14.86
C LYS A 172 7.36 -14.78 14.39
N HIS A 173 7.14 -14.03 13.31
CA HIS A 173 8.19 -13.23 12.66
C HIS A 173 8.14 -11.74 13.01
N GLN A 174 7.21 -11.31 13.87
CA GLN A 174 6.90 -9.92 14.20
C GLN A 174 8.12 -8.99 14.37
N LYS A 175 9.15 -9.43 15.12
CA LYS A 175 10.36 -8.62 15.38
C LYS A 175 11.23 -8.35 14.15
N LYS A 176 11.02 -9.12 13.07
CA LYS A 176 11.77 -9.02 11.81
C LYS A 176 10.93 -8.40 10.69
N LEU A 177 9.63 -8.22 10.91
CA LEU A 177 8.75 -7.67 9.89
C LEU A 177 9.12 -6.22 9.59
N LYS A 178 8.98 -5.87 8.32
CA LYS A 178 9.12 -4.52 7.79
C LYS A 178 7.74 -3.87 7.80
N PHE A 179 7.68 -2.64 8.29
CA PHE A 179 6.46 -1.85 8.40
C PHE A 179 6.65 -0.60 7.56
N VAL A 180 6.17 -0.64 6.32
CA VAL A 180 6.37 0.45 5.35
C VAL A 180 5.33 1.55 5.56
N ASP A 181 4.04 1.19 5.50
CA ASP A 181 2.97 2.18 5.47
C ASP A 181 2.35 2.48 6.84
N LYS A 182 2.28 1.46 7.70
CA LYS A 182 1.51 1.48 8.95
C LYS A 182 2.37 0.89 10.06
N GLN A 183 2.13 1.32 11.29
CA GLN A 183 2.86 0.80 12.45
C GLN A 183 2.32 -0.56 12.91
N LEU A 184 3.16 -1.33 13.61
CA LEU A 184 2.81 -2.63 14.15
C LEU A 184 1.43 -2.68 14.87
N PRO A 185 1.06 -1.70 15.74
CA PRO A 185 -0.23 -1.73 16.43
C PRO A 185 -1.44 -1.73 15.49
N PHE A 186 -1.33 -1.14 14.30
CA PHE A 186 -2.41 -1.22 13.30
C PHE A 186 -2.69 -2.68 12.92
N TYR A 187 -1.64 -3.43 12.57
CA TYR A 187 -1.75 -4.81 12.14
C TYR A 187 -2.20 -5.73 13.26
N GLU A 188 -1.64 -5.58 14.47
CA GLU A 188 -2.03 -6.38 15.64
C GLU A 188 -3.52 -6.25 15.94
N ASN A 189 -4.05 -5.02 15.92
CA ASN A 189 -5.45 -4.76 16.14
C ASN A 189 -6.34 -5.45 15.11
N LYS A 190 -6.00 -5.37 13.82
CA LYS A 190 -6.76 -6.00 12.74
C LYS A 190 -6.66 -7.53 12.78
N ILE A 191 -5.46 -8.08 12.97
CA ILE A 191 -5.22 -9.52 13.05
C ILE A 191 -5.94 -10.13 14.26
N THR A 192 -5.94 -9.45 15.41
CA THR A 192 -6.71 -9.88 16.60
C THR A 192 -8.21 -9.99 16.29
N LEU A 193 -8.76 -9.05 15.51
CA LEU A 193 -10.17 -9.11 15.09
C LEU A 193 -10.41 -10.30 14.15
N PHE A 194 -9.49 -10.57 13.23
CA PHE A 194 -9.56 -11.73 12.33
C PHE A 194 -9.49 -13.06 13.08
N GLU A 195 -8.61 -13.18 14.08
CA GLU A 195 -8.53 -14.38 14.94
C GLU A 195 -9.84 -14.63 15.67
N LYS A 196 -10.43 -13.57 16.26
CA LYS A 196 -11.75 -13.65 16.92
C LYS A 196 -12.84 -14.09 15.95
N PHE A 197 -12.86 -13.51 14.75
CA PHE A 197 -13.82 -13.87 13.70
C PHE A 197 -13.70 -15.35 13.31
N ILE A 198 -12.49 -15.84 13.02
CA ILE A 198 -12.26 -17.24 12.63
C ILE A 198 -12.72 -18.20 13.74
N LYS A 199 -12.36 -17.91 15.00
CA LYS A 199 -12.76 -18.72 16.16
C LYS A 199 -14.28 -18.78 16.33
N ALA A 200 -14.97 -17.65 16.16
CA ALA A 200 -16.42 -17.60 16.22
C ALA A 200 -17.04 -18.49 15.12
N THR A 201 -16.60 -18.32 13.88
CA THR A 201 -17.10 -19.08 12.72
C THR A 201 -16.94 -20.59 12.89
N GLN A 202 -15.77 -21.05 13.37
CA GLN A 202 -15.52 -22.48 13.64
C GLN A 202 -16.45 -23.03 14.74
N THR A 203 -16.71 -22.24 15.79
CA THR A 203 -17.60 -22.64 16.88
C THR A 203 -19.04 -22.86 16.40
N PHE A 204 -19.51 -22.07 15.42
CA PHE A 204 -20.85 -22.24 14.84
C PHE A 204 -20.97 -23.42 13.88
N GLN A 205 -19.89 -23.79 13.17
CA GLN A 205 -19.89 -24.94 12.27
C GLN A 205 -19.95 -26.29 13.02
N ILE A 206 -19.38 -26.36 14.22
CA ILE A 206 -19.39 -27.58 15.05
C ILE A 206 -20.77 -27.83 15.72
N ARG A 207 -21.62 -26.81 15.80
CA ARG A 207 -22.95 -26.88 16.45
C ARG A 207 -24.11 -27.20 15.48
N LYS A 208 -23.81 -27.49 14.22
CA LYS A 208 -24.77 -27.97 13.22
C LYS A 208 -24.51 -29.44 12.93
#